data_AF-A0A3D0SIX0-F1
#
_entry.id   AF-A0A3D0SIX0-F1
#
_cell.length_a   1.000
_cell.length_b   1.000
_cell.length_c   1.000
_cell.angle_alpha   90.00
_cell.angle_beta   90.00
_cell.angle_gamma   90.00
#
_symmetry.space_group_name_H-M   'P 1'
#
loop_
_entity.id
_entity.type
_entity.pdbx_description
1 polymer ?
#
loop_
_entity_poly.entity_id
_entity_poly.type
_entity_poly.pdbx_seq_one_letter_code
_entity_poly.pdbx_strand_id
1 'polypeptide(L)' 'LLMDTDISGLDIDVDVEDSKVILKGTVGSEAERALAVEIAKNASEVKSVDDQLSVVESE' A
#
# COMPACT_ATOMS: atom_id res chain seq x y z
N LEU A 1 2.94 -13.37 -25.33
CA LEU A 1 2.49 -12.00 -25.01
C LEU A 1 2.28 -11.99 -23.50
N LEU A 2 3.28 -11.53 -22.75
CA LEU A 2 3.16 -11.31 -21.31
C LEU A 2 3.38 -9.82 -21.14
N MET A 3 2.30 -9.12 -20.83
CA MET A 3 2.32 -7.70 -20.57
C MET A 3 2.73 -7.56 -19.11
N ASP A 4 4.05 -7.55 -18.86
CA ASP A 4 4.58 -7.04 -17.61
C ASP A 4 4.29 -5.54 -17.61
N THR A 5 3.10 -5.19 -17.12
CA THR A 5 2.81 -3.81 -16.77
C THR A 5 3.50 -3.64 -15.43
N ASP A 6 4.74 -3.15 -15.48
CA ASP A 6 5.38 -2.53 -14.33
C ASP A 6 4.49 -1.34 -13.92
N ILE A 7 3.47 -1.63 -13.10
CA ILE A 7 2.69 -0.63 -12.40
C ILE A 7 3.55 -0.21 -11.20
N SER A 8 4.75 0.32 -11.47
CA SER A 8 5.55 1.04 -10.47
C SER A 8 5.02 2.48 -10.39
N GLY A 9 3.73 2.61 -10.08
CA GLY A 9 3.09 3.92 -9.94
C GLY A 9 3.36 4.56 -8.59
N LEU A 10 3.74 3.74 -7.59
CA LEU A 10 3.94 4.13 -6.21
C LEU A 10 5.06 3.23 -5.66
N ASP A 11 5.99 3.79 -4.87
CA ASP A 11 6.99 3.03 -4.12
C ASP A 11 6.34 2.35 -2.91
N ILE A 12 5.23 1.63 -3.16
CA ILE A 12 4.43 0.93 -2.16
C ILE A 12 4.39 -0.55 -2.54
N ASP A 13 4.93 -1.38 -1.66
CA ASP A 13 4.85 -2.83 -1.70
C ASP A 13 3.68 -3.31 -0.85
N VAL A 14 2.92 -4.28 -1.36
CA VAL A 14 1.70 -4.79 -0.75
C VAL A 14 1.77 -6.30 -0.65
N ASP A 15 1.94 -6.79 0.58
CA ASP A 15 1.90 -8.22 0.90
C ASP A 15 0.57 -8.59 1.55
N VAL A 16 0.11 -9.83 1.34
CA VAL A 16 -1.06 -10.38 2.03
C VAL A 16 -0.71 -11.73 2.63
N GLU A 17 -0.78 -11.83 3.96
CA GLU A 17 -0.49 -13.05 4.72
C GLU A 17 -1.62 -13.29 5.73
N ASP A 18 -2.25 -14.48 5.70
CA ASP A 18 -3.29 -14.87 6.67
C ASP A 18 -4.42 -13.82 6.89
N SER A 19 -4.95 -13.25 5.81
CA SER A 19 -5.94 -12.15 5.85
C SER A 19 -5.45 -10.85 6.48
N LYS A 20 -4.13 -10.67 6.61
CA LYS A 20 -3.48 -9.42 7.02
C LYS A 20 -2.76 -8.81 5.82
N VAL A 21 -3.11 -7.58 5.48
CA VAL A 21 -2.39 -6.81 4.46
C VAL A 21 -1.23 -6.09 5.11
N ILE A 22 -0.08 -6.07 4.47
CA ILE A 22 1.11 -5.34 4.92
C ILE A 22 1.47 -4.35 3.83
N LEU A 23 1.43 -3.06 4.17
CA LEU A 23 1.80 -1.96 3.28
C LEU A 23 3.20 -1.47 3.66
N LYS A 24 4.16 -1.54 2.76
CA LYS A 24 5.54 -1.09 2.97
C LYS A 24 5.94 -0.08 1.91
N GLY A 25 6.82 0.84 2.26
CA GLY A 25 7.39 1.78 1.29
C GLY A 25 7.15 3.24 1.68
N THR A 26 7.15 4.13 0.69
CA THR A 26 7.12 5.57 0.91
C THR A 26 5.98 6.25 0.17
N VAL A 27 5.38 7.26 0.82
CA VAL A 27 4.29 8.07 0.26
C VAL A 27 4.59 9.55 0.43
N GLY A 28 4.03 10.39 -0.44
CA GLY A 28 4.33 11.83 -0.47
C GLY A 28 3.56 12.64 0.58
N SER A 29 2.54 12.07 1.22
CA SER A 29 1.76 12.75 2.26
C SER A 29 1.03 11.79 3.21
N GLU A 30 0.65 12.29 4.38
CA GLU A 30 -0.23 11.56 5.31
C GLU A 30 -1.62 11.25 4.69
N ALA A 31 -2.10 12.12 3.79
CA ALA A 31 -3.36 11.88 3.09
C ALA A 31 -3.28 10.67 2.17
N GLU A 32 -2.15 10.52 1.46
CA GLU A 32 -1.87 9.36 0.60
C GLU A 32 -1.70 8.08 1.43
N ARG A 33 -0.99 8.16 2.57
CA ARG A 33 -0.89 7.06 3.53
C ARG A 33 -2.26 6.57 3.99
N ALA A 34 -3.11 7.50 4.42
CA ALA A 34 -4.45 7.19 4.92
C ALA A 34 -5.32 6.53 3.83
N LEU A 35 -5.25 7.06 2.60
CA LEU A 35 -5.97 6.50 1.46
C LEU A 35 -5.50 5.07 1.14
N ALA A 36 -4.20 4.82 1.13
CA ALA A 36 -3.65 3.48 0.90
C ALA A 36 -4.14 2.46 1.93
N VAL A 37 -4.14 2.85 3.21
CA VAL A 37 -4.66 2.03 4.32
C VAL A 37 -6.16 1.77 4.16
N GLU A 38 -6.94 2.78 3.77
CA GLU A 38 -8.39 2.63 3.57
C GLU A 38 -8.70 1.68 2.41
N ILE A 39 -7.99 1.79 1.29
CA ILE A 39 -8.12 0.88 0.15
C ILE A 39 -7.79 -0.56 0.58
N ALA A 40 -6.68 -0.75 1.30
CA ALA A 40 -6.27 -2.05 1.80
C ALA A 40 -7.30 -2.67 2.76
N LYS A 41 -7.93 -1.86 3.63
CA LYS A 41 -9.00 -2.32 4.53
C LYS A 41 -10.28 -2.74 3.82
N ASN A 42 -10.57 -2.14 2.67
CA ASN A 42 -11.77 -2.45 1.88
C ASN A 42 -11.57 -3.64 0.95
N ALA A 43 -10.35 -4.14 0.79
CA ALA A 43 -10.11 -5.37 0.05
C ALA A 43 -10.85 -6.54 0.73
N SER A 44 -11.50 -7.37 -0.10
CA SER A 44 -12.28 -8.51 0.38
C SER A 44 -11.38 -9.48 1.13
N GLU A 45 -11.89 -10.05 2.23
CA GLU A 45 -11.18 -11.03 3.08
C GLU A 45 -10.03 -10.46 3.94
N VAL A 46 -9.84 -9.15 3.99
CA VAL A 46 -8.88 -8.49 4.89
C VAL A 46 -9.47 -8.35 6.29
N LYS A 47 -8.76 -8.87 7.29
CA LYS A 47 -9.10 -8.74 8.72
C LYS A 47 -8.33 -7.61 9.40
N SER A 48 -7.12 -7.32 8.93
CA SER A 48 -6.27 -6.28 9.51
C SER A 48 -5.28 -5.75 8.48
N VAL A 49 -4.83 -4.51 8.68
CA VAL A 49 -3.82 -3.86 7.85
C VAL A 49 -2.66 -3.45 8.76
N ASP A 50 -1.46 -3.88 8.39
CA ASP A 50 -0.18 -3.46 8.95
C ASP A 50 0.37 -2.35 8.06
N ASP A 51 0.40 -1.14 8.61
CA ASP A 51 0.86 0.04 7.90
C ASP A 51 2.30 0.33 8.31
N GLN A 52 3.23 0.05 7.40
CA GLN A 52 4.65 0.33 7.50
C GLN A 52 5.08 1.37 6.45
N LEU A 53 4.14 2.21 6.00
CA LEU A 53 4.43 3.30 5.08
C LEU A 53 5.10 4.45 5.81
N SER A 54 6.12 5.01 5.18
CA SER A 54 6.82 6.21 5.65
C SER A 54 6.46 7.41 4.77
N VAL A 55 6.10 8.52 5.39
CA VAL A 55 5.83 9.75 4.65
C VAL A 55 7.15 10.46 4.36
N VAL A 56 7.47 10.60 3.08
CA VAL A 56 8.59 11.41 2.58
C VAL A 56 8.03 12.76 2.16
N GLU A 57 7.85 13.67 3.12
CA GLU A 57 7.54 15.06 2.79
C GLU A 57 8.70 15.62 1.96
N SER A 58 8.46 15.82 0.68
CA SER A 58 9.37 16.56 -0.19
C SER A 58 9.03 18.03 -0.03
N GLU A 59 9.85 18.78 0.71
CA GLU A 59 9.77 20.24 0.82
C GLU A 59 9.95 20.95 -0.53
#